data_AF-A0A850SYX6-F1
#
_entry.id   AF-A0A850SYX6-F1
#
_cell.length_a   1.000
_cell.length_b   1.000
_cell.length_c   1.000
_cell.angle_alpha   90.00
_cell.angle_beta   90.00
_cell.angle_gamma   90.00
#
_symmetry.space_group_name_H-M   'P 1'
#
loop_
_entity.id
_entity.type
_entity.pdbx_description
1 polymer ?
#
loop_
_entity_poly.entity_id
_entity_poly.type
_entity_poly.pdbx_seq_one_letter_code
_entity_poly.pdbx_strand_id
1 'polypeptide(L)'
;METQIAKGHFIENIIKEDLAENKNNGRVVTRFPPEPNGFLHIGHAKSICLNFNMAQKFNGKCNLRFDDSNPAKEKQIYIDSIMSTVKWLGFDYDTPLHASDYFDALHDFAVELIKTGKAYVCSLAADEMKEYRGTLTEPGKESPYRNRSVEENLDLFRRMRAGEFDEGEHTLRAKIDMRSPNINMRDPVIYRVKKALHPRTGDKWCIYPMYDFTHCISDALEGVTHSLCSLEFEDHRPLYDWILDNITIPCHPQQIEFARMNINYTVLSKRKLQRLVSEGLVSGWDDPRLPTLEGMRRRGYTPAAIRNFCDVIGVSKKESRIDMGLLESCLREDLNENAPRVMGVIRPLKITLENYPEGATETLAAMNHPQKPEAGKREVSFSKHLYVEQDDFMEDPPKKFFRLGPGREVRLRAAYLITCKEIIKNEAGEVVELICTYDPETRGGNAPDGRKVKGTIHWVNAQDCIDAQIRLYDRLFNDENPEKDGQDFVENLNPDSLEILEHAKLERRLEKAEPEVVYQFERLGYFCLDAKESTPEKPVFNRTVTLRDTWAKLETRNKRQATRS
;
A
#
# COMPACT_ATOMS: atom_id res chain seq x y z
N MET A 1 22.65 -19.27 -15.60
CA MET A 1 22.39 -18.36 -14.47
C MET A 1 22.35 -19.23 -13.24
N GLU A 2 23.41 -19.16 -12.45
CA GLU A 2 23.55 -19.91 -11.21
C GLU A 2 22.37 -19.60 -10.30
N THR A 3 21.77 -20.67 -9.79
CA THR A 3 20.70 -20.68 -8.81
C THR A 3 21.16 -19.87 -7.60
N GLN A 4 20.64 -18.65 -7.49
CA GLN A 4 20.81 -17.82 -6.31
C GLN A 4 20.20 -18.60 -5.15
N ILE A 5 21.06 -19.17 -4.30
CA ILE A 5 20.67 -19.82 -3.05
C ILE A 5 19.84 -18.79 -2.30
N ALA A 6 18.54 -19.08 -2.14
CA ALA A 6 17.62 -18.21 -1.42
C ALA A 6 18.23 -17.90 -0.05
N LYS A 7 18.51 -16.62 0.21
CA LYS A 7 18.77 -16.15 1.58
C LYS A 7 17.60 -16.64 2.43
N GLY A 8 17.87 -17.56 3.35
CA GLY A 8 16.82 -18.28 4.09
C GLY A 8 15.88 -17.33 4.83
N HIS A 9 14.58 -17.57 4.68
CA HIS A 9 13.53 -16.90 5.44
C HIS A 9 13.58 -17.42 6.89
N PHE A 10 14.22 -16.69 7.81
CA PHE A 10 14.52 -17.22 9.16
C PHE A 10 13.27 -17.66 9.94
N ILE A 11 12.13 -16.98 9.77
CA ILE A 11 10.85 -17.38 10.38
C ILE A 11 10.37 -18.72 9.83
N GLU A 12 10.61 -18.99 8.54
CA GLU A 12 10.24 -20.26 7.93
C GLU A 12 11.10 -21.39 8.49
N ASN A 13 12.38 -21.12 8.74
CA ASN A 13 13.27 -22.09 9.37
C ASN A 13 12.84 -22.40 10.81
N ILE A 14 12.48 -21.37 11.61
CA ILE A 14 11.95 -21.56 12.96
C ILE A 14 10.70 -22.45 12.94
N ILE A 15 9.75 -22.17 12.05
CA ILE A 15 8.53 -22.99 11.93
C ILE A 15 8.87 -24.44 11.53
N LYS A 16 9.83 -24.65 10.61
CA LYS A 16 10.25 -26.01 10.21
C LYS A 16 10.90 -26.77 11.37
N GLU A 17 11.74 -26.10 12.15
CA GLU A 17 12.39 -26.68 13.32
C GLU A 17 11.34 -27.06 14.38
N ASP A 18 10.44 -26.14 14.72
CA ASP A 18 9.34 -26.38 15.66
C ASP A 18 8.44 -27.55 15.22
N LEU A 19 8.14 -27.66 13.92
CA LEU A 19 7.36 -28.77 13.36
C LEU A 19 8.12 -30.10 13.40
N ALA A 20 9.43 -30.10 13.13
CA ALA A 20 10.27 -31.29 13.22
C ALA A 20 10.37 -31.82 14.66
N GLU A 21 10.32 -30.93 15.65
CA GLU A 21 10.27 -31.27 17.08
C GLU A 21 8.85 -31.58 17.59
N ASN A 22 7.84 -31.56 16.70
CA ASN A 22 6.43 -31.74 17.03
C ASN A 22 5.92 -30.75 18.11
N LYS A 23 6.51 -29.56 18.18
CA LYS A 23 6.05 -28.48 19.06
C LYS A 23 4.63 -28.08 18.69
N ASN A 24 3.84 -27.65 19.68
CA ASN A 24 2.43 -27.27 19.51
C ASN A 24 1.53 -28.36 18.88
N ASN A 25 1.93 -29.63 18.98
CA ASN A 25 1.29 -30.78 18.32
C ASN A 25 1.24 -30.64 16.79
N GLY A 26 2.30 -30.11 16.19
CA GLY A 26 2.42 -29.93 14.74
C GLY A 26 1.55 -28.83 14.15
N ARG A 27 0.96 -27.95 14.98
CA ARG A 27 0.09 -26.86 14.54
C ARG A 27 0.88 -25.58 14.24
N VAL A 28 0.52 -24.91 13.15
CA VAL A 28 0.95 -23.54 12.86
C VAL A 28 -0.26 -22.62 12.92
N VAL A 29 -0.22 -21.65 13.83
CA VAL A 29 -1.23 -20.61 13.97
C VAL A 29 -0.54 -19.27 14.06
N THR A 30 -0.84 -18.39 13.10
CA THR A 30 -0.36 -17.00 13.06
C THR A 30 -1.54 -16.04 13.19
N ARG A 31 -1.29 -14.73 13.24
CA ARG A 31 -2.34 -13.71 13.25
C ARG A 31 -1.87 -12.40 12.65
N PHE A 32 -2.78 -11.70 11.99
CA PHE A 32 -2.64 -10.29 11.67
C PHE A 32 -3.51 -9.47 12.63
N PRO A 33 -2.92 -8.73 13.60
CA PRO A 33 -3.66 -8.03 14.66
C PRO A 33 -3.65 -6.49 14.51
N PRO A 34 -4.25 -5.89 13.48
CA PRO A 34 -4.24 -4.43 13.34
C PRO A 34 -5.11 -3.73 14.39
N GLU A 35 -4.63 -2.60 14.89
CA GLU A 35 -5.49 -1.64 15.60
C GLU A 35 -6.44 -0.95 14.59
N PRO A 36 -7.77 -0.91 14.82
CA PRO A 36 -8.72 -0.31 13.90
C PRO A 36 -8.82 1.21 14.07
N ASN A 37 -7.69 1.92 13.93
CA ASN A 37 -7.56 3.37 14.13
C ASN A 37 -7.03 4.14 12.91
N GLY A 38 -6.88 3.47 11.77
CA GLY A 38 -6.38 4.07 10.55
C GLY A 38 -6.40 3.07 9.39
N PHE A 39 -6.32 3.61 8.18
CA PHE A 39 -6.23 2.81 6.97
C PHE A 39 -4.88 2.07 6.89
N LEU A 40 -4.92 0.87 6.31
CA LEU A 40 -3.71 0.10 6.06
C LEU A 40 -2.87 0.73 4.94
N HIS A 41 -1.57 0.51 5.00
CA HIS A 41 -0.59 0.97 4.02
C HIS A 41 0.32 -0.17 3.60
N ILE A 42 1.13 0.03 2.58
CA ILE A 42 2.01 -0.99 1.98
C ILE A 42 2.90 -1.70 3.02
N GLY A 43 3.36 -0.99 4.06
CA GLY A 43 4.04 -1.61 5.21
C GLY A 43 3.23 -2.71 5.93
N HIS A 44 1.91 -2.55 6.05
CA HIS A 44 1.01 -3.57 6.59
C HIS A 44 0.85 -4.75 5.63
N ALA A 45 0.89 -4.54 4.30
CA ALA A 45 0.83 -5.64 3.34
C ALA A 45 1.96 -6.65 3.57
N LYS A 46 3.18 -6.21 3.93
CA LYS A 46 4.26 -7.12 4.32
C LYS A 46 3.87 -8.02 5.50
N SER A 47 3.24 -7.46 6.53
CA SER A 47 2.79 -8.22 7.71
C SER A 47 1.64 -9.17 7.37
N ILE A 48 0.68 -8.73 6.55
CA ILE A 48 -0.42 -9.56 6.04
C ILE A 48 0.15 -10.73 5.25
N CYS A 49 0.89 -10.46 4.18
CA CYS A 49 1.50 -11.50 3.34
C CYS A 49 2.34 -12.47 4.17
N LEU A 50 3.17 -11.98 5.10
CA LEU A 50 3.96 -12.85 5.97
C LEU A 50 3.08 -13.79 6.81
N ASN A 51 2.12 -13.26 7.57
CA ASN A 51 1.32 -14.07 8.47
C ASN A 51 0.45 -15.10 7.73
N PHE A 52 -0.24 -14.66 6.67
CA PHE A 52 -1.13 -15.53 5.89
C PHE A 52 -0.34 -16.54 5.04
N ASN A 53 0.77 -16.14 4.39
CA ASN A 53 1.58 -17.06 3.59
C ASN A 53 2.25 -18.12 4.47
N MET A 54 2.72 -17.78 5.67
CA MET A 54 3.30 -18.79 6.58
C MET A 54 2.24 -19.78 7.04
N ALA A 55 1.05 -19.33 7.40
CA ALA A 55 -0.06 -20.24 7.71
C ALA A 55 -0.37 -21.15 6.51
N GLN A 56 -0.58 -20.59 5.32
CA GLN A 56 -0.90 -21.36 4.12
C GLN A 56 0.20 -22.38 3.76
N LYS A 57 1.46 -21.97 3.81
CA LYS A 57 2.62 -22.80 3.45
C LYS A 57 2.77 -24.03 4.33
N PHE A 58 2.36 -23.94 5.59
CA PHE A 58 2.45 -25.01 6.57
C PHE A 58 1.08 -25.63 6.92
N ASN A 59 0.07 -25.45 6.06
CA ASN A 59 -1.30 -25.94 6.26
C ASN A 59 -1.89 -25.57 7.64
N GLY A 60 -1.52 -24.38 8.12
CA GLY A 60 -1.94 -23.79 9.37
C GLY A 60 -3.12 -22.81 9.20
N LYS A 61 -3.38 -22.05 10.27
CA LYS A 61 -4.43 -21.04 10.33
C LYS A 61 -3.84 -19.65 10.58
N CYS A 62 -4.41 -18.63 9.94
CA CYS A 62 -4.11 -17.24 10.26
C CYS A 62 -5.38 -16.53 10.74
N ASN A 63 -5.33 -15.94 11.93
CA ASN A 63 -6.43 -15.14 12.45
C ASN A 63 -6.33 -13.69 11.97
N LEU A 64 -7.45 -13.09 11.57
CA LEU A 64 -7.59 -11.64 11.59
C LEU A 64 -8.14 -11.24 12.95
N ARG A 65 -7.38 -10.43 13.70
CA ARG A 65 -7.80 -9.90 15.00
C ARG A 65 -7.78 -8.39 14.99
N PHE A 66 -8.83 -7.75 15.47
CA PHE A 66 -8.76 -6.34 15.80
C PHE A 66 -8.18 -6.18 17.20
N ASP A 67 -7.05 -5.49 17.33
CA ASP A 67 -6.54 -5.06 18.62
C ASP A 67 -7.29 -3.80 19.05
N ASP A 68 -8.54 -4.02 19.46
CA ASP A 68 -9.51 -3.02 19.87
C ASP A 68 -9.54 -2.88 21.40
N SER A 69 -8.36 -2.72 22.00
CA SER A 69 -8.20 -2.51 23.44
C SER A 69 -8.38 -1.04 23.86
N ASN A 70 -8.53 -0.10 22.91
CA ASN A 70 -8.51 1.34 23.18
C ASN A 70 -9.75 2.07 22.64
N PRO A 71 -10.76 2.32 23.49
CA PRO A 71 -12.11 2.74 23.07
C PRO A 71 -12.17 4.05 22.28
N ALA A 72 -11.20 4.97 22.46
CA ALA A 72 -11.30 6.32 21.89
C ALA A 72 -10.80 6.44 20.44
N LYS A 73 -10.16 5.41 19.89
CA LYS A 73 -9.49 5.51 18.58
C LYS A 73 -10.16 4.68 17.49
N GLU A 74 -11.18 3.92 17.86
CA GLU A 74 -11.74 2.88 17.02
C GLU A 74 -12.95 3.40 16.25
N LYS A 75 -12.99 3.12 14.95
CA LYS A 75 -14.12 3.49 14.08
C LYS A 75 -14.47 2.32 13.18
N GLN A 76 -15.77 2.06 13.02
CA GLN A 76 -16.27 0.98 12.16
C GLN A 76 -15.72 1.05 10.73
N ILE A 77 -15.56 2.27 10.19
CA ILE A 77 -14.96 2.49 8.86
C ILE A 77 -13.56 1.86 8.71
N TYR A 78 -12.73 1.85 9.75
CA TYR A 78 -11.41 1.23 9.70
C TYR A 78 -11.50 -0.29 9.76
N ILE A 79 -12.43 -0.85 10.54
CA ILE A 79 -12.70 -2.28 10.60
C ILE A 79 -13.11 -2.78 9.21
N ASP A 80 -14.10 -2.12 8.60
CA ASP A 80 -14.63 -2.49 7.27
C ASP A 80 -13.54 -2.38 6.19
N SER A 81 -12.74 -1.31 6.23
CA SER A 81 -11.61 -1.11 5.31
C SER A 81 -10.52 -2.18 5.46
N ILE A 82 -10.13 -2.52 6.69
CA ILE A 82 -9.14 -3.57 6.97
C ILE A 82 -9.62 -4.91 6.42
N MET A 83 -10.86 -5.29 6.69
CA MET A 83 -11.46 -6.53 6.19
C MET A 83 -11.49 -6.57 4.65
N SER A 84 -11.99 -5.50 4.03
CA SER A 84 -12.01 -5.34 2.57
C SER A 84 -10.60 -5.44 1.96
N THR A 85 -9.61 -4.84 2.61
CA THR A 85 -8.22 -4.83 2.14
C THR A 85 -7.58 -6.22 2.22
N VAL A 86 -7.78 -6.95 3.33
CA VAL A 86 -7.25 -8.32 3.48
C VAL A 86 -7.85 -9.24 2.42
N LYS A 87 -9.17 -9.15 2.19
CA LYS A 87 -9.85 -9.91 1.12
C LYS A 87 -9.39 -9.51 -0.27
N TRP A 88 -9.21 -8.22 -0.53
CA TRP A 88 -8.72 -7.72 -1.81
C TRP A 88 -7.29 -8.21 -2.11
N LEU A 89 -6.43 -8.29 -1.08
CA LEU A 89 -5.10 -8.93 -1.19
C LEU A 89 -5.17 -10.44 -1.44
N GLY A 90 -6.36 -11.05 -1.50
CA GLY A 90 -6.55 -12.46 -1.83
C GLY A 90 -6.36 -13.40 -0.64
N PHE A 91 -6.40 -12.87 0.59
CA PHE A 91 -6.32 -13.67 1.81
C PHE A 91 -7.70 -13.86 2.40
N ASP A 92 -7.91 -15.04 2.97
CA ASP A 92 -9.14 -15.41 3.65
C ASP A 92 -8.85 -15.69 5.13
N TYR A 93 -9.87 -15.49 5.95
CA TYR A 93 -9.85 -15.71 7.39
C TYR A 93 -11.26 -16.13 7.82
N ASP A 94 -11.36 -16.78 8.98
CA ASP A 94 -12.66 -17.16 9.55
C ASP A 94 -13.44 -15.91 10.03
N THR A 95 -14.22 -16.03 11.11
CA THR A 95 -14.80 -14.84 11.74
C THR A 95 -13.67 -13.98 12.33
N PRO A 96 -13.65 -12.65 12.05
CA PRO A 96 -12.66 -11.77 12.66
C PRO A 96 -12.81 -11.78 14.18
N LEU A 97 -11.68 -11.87 14.86
CA LEU A 97 -11.61 -11.86 16.33
C LEU A 97 -11.38 -10.44 16.83
N HIS A 98 -11.72 -10.21 18.10
CA HIS A 98 -11.58 -8.90 18.73
C HIS A 98 -10.95 -9.08 20.11
N ALA A 99 -9.92 -8.29 20.41
CA ALA A 99 -9.31 -8.28 21.73
C ALA A 99 -10.33 -7.91 22.82
N SER A 100 -11.33 -7.10 22.48
CA SER A 100 -12.45 -6.73 23.34
C SER A 100 -13.35 -7.89 23.75
N ASP A 101 -13.38 -8.99 22.97
CA ASP A 101 -14.09 -10.23 23.36
C ASP A 101 -13.40 -10.94 24.53
N TYR A 102 -12.14 -10.59 24.81
CA TYR A 102 -11.34 -11.18 25.89
C TYR A 102 -11.27 -10.31 27.15
N PHE A 103 -11.98 -9.18 27.23
CA PHE A 103 -11.90 -8.28 28.39
C PHE A 103 -12.23 -8.94 29.73
N ASP A 104 -13.23 -9.83 29.77
CA ASP A 104 -13.55 -10.58 31.00
C ASP A 104 -12.37 -11.50 31.41
N ALA A 105 -11.80 -12.25 30.46
CA ALA A 105 -10.63 -13.11 30.72
C ALA A 105 -9.39 -12.31 31.12
N LEU A 106 -9.11 -11.19 30.44
CA LEU A 106 -8.01 -10.28 30.79
C LEU A 106 -8.18 -9.74 32.21
N HIS A 107 -9.39 -9.36 32.62
CA HIS A 107 -9.66 -8.91 33.98
C HIS A 107 -9.39 -10.02 35.00
N ASP A 108 -9.80 -11.25 34.72
CA ASP A 108 -9.60 -12.38 35.62
C ASP A 108 -8.12 -12.74 35.78
N PHE A 109 -7.33 -12.67 34.70
CA PHE A 109 -5.86 -12.80 34.77
C PHE A 109 -5.20 -11.67 35.56
N ALA A 110 -5.71 -10.44 35.46
CA ALA A 110 -5.22 -9.34 36.30
C ALA A 110 -5.51 -9.59 37.79
N VAL A 111 -6.69 -10.13 38.11
CA VAL A 111 -7.03 -10.56 39.47
C VAL A 111 -6.12 -11.70 39.95
N GLU A 112 -5.78 -12.66 39.09
CA GLU A 112 -4.82 -13.73 39.40
C GLU A 112 -3.43 -13.17 39.76
N LEU A 113 -2.93 -12.22 38.96
CA LEU A 113 -1.66 -11.55 39.25
C LEU A 113 -1.69 -10.79 40.58
N ILE A 114 -2.80 -10.14 40.93
CA ILE A 114 -2.94 -9.50 42.25
C ILE A 114 -2.89 -10.54 43.37
N LYS A 115 -3.65 -11.64 43.24
CA LYS A 115 -3.71 -12.71 44.25
C LYS A 115 -2.37 -13.38 44.49
N THR A 116 -1.54 -13.48 43.46
CA THR A 116 -0.19 -14.05 43.55
C THR A 116 0.89 -13.02 43.92
N GLY A 117 0.50 -11.78 44.24
CA GLY A 117 1.42 -10.70 44.63
C GLY A 117 2.27 -10.14 43.48
N LYS A 118 1.88 -10.42 42.23
CA LYS A 118 2.57 -10.04 40.99
C LYS A 118 1.95 -8.83 40.30
N ALA A 119 0.91 -8.24 40.86
CA ALA A 119 0.38 -6.95 40.44
C ALA A 119 -0.12 -6.13 41.63
N TYR A 120 -0.10 -4.81 41.49
CA TYR A 120 -0.57 -3.88 42.52
C TYR A 120 -1.19 -2.63 41.90
N VAL A 121 -2.12 -2.00 42.61
CA VAL A 121 -2.69 -0.71 42.22
C VAL A 121 -1.72 0.38 42.63
N CYS A 122 -1.37 1.26 41.70
CA CYS A 122 -0.50 2.40 41.91
C CYS A 122 -1.33 3.69 41.82
N SER A 123 -1.16 4.56 42.82
CA SER A 123 -1.86 5.85 42.94
C SER A 123 -0.94 7.06 42.71
N LEU A 124 0.24 6.85 42.13
CA LEU A 124 1.11 7.93 41.67
C LEU A 124 0.51 8.61 40.45
N ALA A 125 0.65 9.94 40.36
CA ALA A 125 0.29 10.68 39.16
C ALA A 125 1.17 10.28 37.97
N ALA A 126 0.74 10.58 36.74
CA ALA A 126 1.46 10.20 35.53
C ALA A 126 2.91 10.73 35.47
N ASP A 127 3.12 11.98 35.91
CA ASP A 127 4.46 12.60 35.93
C ASP A 127 5.35 11.97 37.00
N GLU A 128 4.82 11.67 38.18
CA GLU A 128 5.55 10.96 39.23
C GLU A 128 5.88 9.53 38.79
N MET A 129 4.96 8.82 38.14
CA MET A 129 5.24 7.48 37.60
C MET A 129 6.40 7.52 36.59
N LYS A 130 6.46 8.56 35.75
CA LYS A 130 7.55 8.75 34.79
C LYS A 130 8.89 8.99 35.49
N GLU A 131 8.90 9.82 36.54
CA GLU A 131 10.09 10.04 37.36
C GLU A 131 10.56 8.74 38.03
N TYR A 132 9.63 8.01 38.66
CA TYR A 132 9.93 6.76 39.37
C TYR A 132 10.37 5.64 38.43
N ARG A 133 9.99 5.69 37.14
CA ARG A 133 10.44 4.72 36.13
C ARG A 133 11.94 4.85 35.82
N GLY A 134 12.55 6.01 36.09
CA GLY A 134 13.94 6.29 35.76
C GLY A 134 14.17 6.45 34.25
N THR A 135 15.42 6.33 33.82
CA THR A 135 15.84 6.51 32.43
C THR A 135 16.56 5.26 31.90
N LEU A 136 17.05 5.30 30.66
CA LEU A 136 17.88 4.24 30.11
C LEU A 136 19.24 4.11 30.84
N THR A 137 19.69 5.17 31.52
CA THR A 137 20.96 5.21 32.26
C THR A 137 20.77 5.12 33.77
N GLU A 138 19.60 5.50 34.29
CA GLU A 138 19.30 5.53 35.72
C GLU A 138 18.23 4.50 36.09
N PRO A 139 18.44 3.68 37.13
CA PRO A 139 17.45 2.69 37.56
C PRO A 139 16.19 3.37 38.11
N GLY A 140 15.05 2.67 38.01
CA GLY A 140 13.81 3.12 38.61
C GLY A 140 13.77 2.94 40.13
N LYS A 141 12.76 3.54 40.76
CA LYS A 141 12.47 3.49 42.20
C LYS A 141 11.11 2.86 42.42
N GLU A 142 10.96 2.10 43.50
CA GLU A 142 9.68 1.49 43.83
C GLU A 142 8.62 2.55 44.15
N SER A 143 7.40 2.35 43.63
CA SER A 143 6.25 3.15 44.03
C SER A 143 5.99 2.98 45.54
N PRO A 144 5.59 4.04 46.27
CA PRO A 144 5.18 3.91 47.68
C PRO A 144 4.03 2.90 47.87
N TYR A 145 3.23 2.70 46.81
CA TYR A 145 2.09 1.79 46.79
C TYR A 145 2.45 0.35 46.38
N ARG A 146 3.72 0.06 46.06
CA ARG A 146 4.17 -1.24 45.53
C ARG A 146 3.91 -2.42 46.47
N ASN A 147 3.89 -2.16 47.78
CA ASN A 147 3.75 -3.19 48.81
C ASN A 147 2.38 -3.17 49.52
N ARG A 148 1.34 -2.64 48.86
CA ARG A 148 -0.06 -2.82 49.27
C ARG A 148 -0.39 -4.32 49.44
N SER A 149 -1.28 -4.64 50.37
CA SER A 149 -1.72 -6.02 50.59
C SER A 149 -2.55 -6.52 49.39
N VAL A 150 -2.70 -7.83 49.26
CA VAL A 150 -3.54 -8.43 48.22
C VAL A 150 -4.98 -7.94 48.34
N GLU A 151 -5.50 -7.84 49.57
CA GLU A 151 -6.86 -7.40 49.87
C GLU A 151 -7.09 -5.94 49.45
N GLU A 152 -6.16 -5.04 49.78
CA GLU A 152 -6.25 -3.63 49.38
C GLU A 152 -6.21 -3.47 47.86
N ASN A 153 -5.32 -4.20 47.19
CA ASN A 153 -5.23 -4.16 45.72
C ASN A 153 -6.50 -4.69 45.05
N LEU A 154 -7.09 -5.78 45.57
CA LEU A 154 -8.34 -6.33 45.05
C LEU A 154 -9.52 -5.37 45.24
N ASP A 155 -9.62 -4.72 46.42
CA ASP A 155 -10.66 -3.72 46.65
C ASP A 155 -10.52 -2.53 45.70
N LEU A 156 -9.32 -1.95 45.61
CA LEU A 156 -9.06 -0.81 44.73
C LEU A 156 -9.32 -1.17 43.26
N PHE A 157 -8.87 -2.32 42.78
CA PHE A 157 -9.08 -2.72 41.38
C PHE A 157 -10.57 -2.98 41.08
N ARG A 158 -11.33 -3.55 42.03
CA ARG A 158 -12.80 -3.68 41.93
C ARG A 158 -13.48 -2.30 41.83
N ARG A 159 -13.06 -1.33 42.63
CA ARG A 159 -13.59 0.03 42.63
C ARG A 159 -13.20 0.81 41.37
N MET A 160 -12.00 0.58 40.83
CA MET A 160 -11.59 1.06 39.51
C MET A 160 -12.55 0.54 38.42
N ARG A 161 -12.86 -0.76 38.42
CA ARG A 161 -13.85 -1.35 37.50
C ARG A 161 -15.26 -0.79 37.69
N ALA A 162 -15.63 -0.43 38.92
CA ALA A 162 -16.93 0.18 39.24
C ALA A 162 -17.03 1.66 38.84
N GLY A 163 -15.95 2.27 38.35
CA GLY A 163 -15.94 3.66 37.88
C GLY A 163 -15.86 4.70 39.00
N GLU A 164 -15.43 4.30 40.21
CA GLU A 164 -15.36 5.19 41.38
C GLU A 164 -14.25 6.24 41.31
N PHE A 165 -13.27 6.07 40.41
CA PHE A 165 -12.08 6.92 40.30
C PHE A 165 -12.04 7.67 38.97
N ASP A 166 -11.31 8.79 38.94
CA ASP A 166 -11.09 9.56 37.73
C ASP A 166 -9.94 9.03 36.87
N GLU A 167 -9.90 9.46 35.60
CA GLU A 167 -8.83 9.06 34.68
C GLU A 167 -7.46 9.53 35.22
N GLY A 168 -6.49 8.61 35.25
CA GLY A 168 -5.14 8.89 35.73
C GLY A 168 -4.96 8.85 37.24
N GLU A 169 -6.02 8.70 38.02
CA GLU A 169 -5.95 8.60 39.48
C GLU A 169 -5.29 7.28 39.93
N HIS A 170 -5.68 6.17 39.31
CA HIS A 170 -5.16 4.83 39.61
C HIS A 170 -4.83 4.05 38.33
N THR A 171 -3.78 3.23 38.43
CA THR A 171 -3.41 2.23 37.42
C THR A 171 -3.11 0.91 38.08
N LEU A 172 -3.39 -0.20 37.42
CA LEU A 172 -2.87 -1.51 37.84
C LEU A 172 -1.52 -1.72 37.15
N ARG A 173 -0.50 -2.06 37.93
CA ARG A 173 0.86 -2.32 37.44
C ARG A 173 1.27 -3.75 37.74
N ALA A 174 1.99 -4.37 36.81
CA ALA A 174 2.71 -5.60 37.09
C ALA A 174 3.85 -5.32 38.09
N LYS A 175 4.16 -6.29 38.95
CA LYS A 175 5.20 -6.21 39.97
C LYS A 175 6.38 -7.07 39.52
N ILE A 176 7.35 -6.44 38.87
CA ILE A 176 8.48 -7.11 38.21
C ILE A 176 9.78 -6.61 38.85
N ASP A 177 10.54 -5.76 38.17
CA ASP A 177 11.83 -5.25 38.64
C ASP A 177 12.06 -3.80 38.22
N MET A 178 11.95 -2.87 39.17
CA MET A 178 12.19 -1.45 38.95
C MET A 178 13.64 -1.11 38.56
N ARG A 179 14.58 -2.04 38.79
CA ARG A 179 16.01 -1.85 38.44
C ARG A 179 16.38 -2.52 37.12
N SER A 180 15.43 -3.14 36.41
CA SER A 180 15.71 -3.83 35.16
C SER A 180 16.35 -2.89 34.13
N PRO A 181 17.36 -3.35 33.37
CA PRO A 181 17.90 -2.58 32.24
C PRO A 181 16.86 -2.41 31.12
N ASN A 182 15.87 -3.32 31.03
CA ASN A 182 14.75 -3.18 30.13
C ASN A 182 13.63 -2.34 30.77
N ILE A 183 13.33 -1.18 30.20
CA ILE A 183 12.35 -0.25 30.74
C ILE A 183 10.92 -0.80 30.75
N ASN A 184 10.62 -1.79 29.89
CA ASN A 184 9.32 -2.46 29.83
C ASN A 184 9.12 -3.41 31.02
N MET A 185 10.19 -3.84 31.67
CA MET A 185 10.15 -4.69 32.87
C MET A 185 10.09 -3.88 34.18
N ARG A 186 10.08 -2.54 34.11
CA ARG A 186 10.00 -1.66 35.29
C ARG A 186 8.55 -1.40 35.68
N ASP A 187 7.94 -2.42 36.30
CA ASP A 187 6.55 -2.45 36.75
C ASP A 187 5.59 -1.79 35.73
N PRO A 188 5.42 -2.34 34.52
CA PRO A 188 4.60 -1.74 33.49
C PRO A 188 3.13 -1.64 33.92
N VAL A 189 2.44 -0.61 33.42
CA VAL A 189 0.99 -0.49 33.58
C VAL A 189 0.32 -1.57 32.74
N ILE A 190 -0.62 -2.33 33.35
CA ILE A 190 -1.40 -3.38 32.69
C ILE A 190 -2.89 -3.02 32.57
N TYR A 191 -3.40 -2.13 33.43
CA TYR A 191 -4.73 -1.50 33.28
C TYR A 191 -4.71 -0.02 33.65
N ARG A 192 -5.57 0.75 32.99
CA ARG A 192 -5.83 2.17 33.31
C ARG A 192 -7.32 2.46 33.38
N VAL A 193 -7.71 3.46 34.16
CA VAL A 193 -9.05 4.05 34.11
C VAL A 193 -9.17 4.90 32.85
N LYS A 194 -10.27 4.72 32.11
CA LYS A 194 -10.65 5.52 30.96
C LYS A 194 -12.18 5.53 30.81
N LYS A 195 -12.81 6.68 30.99
CA LYS A 195 -14.25 6.91 30.95
C LYS A 195 -14.71 7.23 29.52
N ALA A 196 -14.54 6.26 28.61
CA ALA A 196 -14.92 6.36 27.21
C ALA A 196 -15.75 5.15 26.78
N LEU A 197 -16.76 5.35 25.92
CA LEU A 197 -17.56 4.26 25.36
C LEU A 197 -16.72 3.42 24.40
N HIS A 198 -16.80 2.10 24.55
CA HIS A 198 -16.21 1.16 23.60
C HIS A 198 -17.19 0.87 22.45
N PRO A 199 -16.75 0.84 21.18
CA PRO A 199 -17.65 0.57 20.05
C PRO A 199 -18.40 -0.77 20.16
N ARG A 200 -17.74 -1.80 20.70
CA ARG A 200 -18.34 -3.14 20.89
C ARG A 200 -18.92 -3.43 22.26
N THR A 201 -18.28 -2.97 23.34
CA THR A 201 -18.65 -3.36 24.71
C THR A 201 -19.41 -2.24 25.44
N GLY A 202 -19.68 -1.12 24.77
CA GLY A 202 -20.46 -0.01 25.30
C GLY A 202 -19.81 0.61 26.53
N ASP A 203 -20.62 0.78 27.57
CA ASP A 203 -20.25 1.31 28.89
C ASP A 203 -19.97 0.20 29.93
N LYS A 204 -19.92 -1.07 29.50
CA LYS A 204 -19.62 -2.22 30.41
C LYS A 204 -18.28 -2.06 31.14
N TRP A 205 -17.33 -1.35 30.52
CA TRP A 205 -15.97 -1.16 31.03
C TRP A 205 -15.63 0.31 31.15
N CYS A 206 -14.96 0.67 32.24
CA CYS A 206 -14.32 1.97 32.45
C CYS A 206 -12.83 1.84 32.81
N ILE A 207 -12.33 0.60 32.82
CA ILE A 207 -10.92 0.27 32.87
C ILE A 207 -10.58 -0.52 31.62
N TYR A 208 -9.43 -0.23 31.02
CA TYR A 208 -9.01 -0.88 29.78
C TYR A 208 -7.59 -1.42 29.94
N PRO A 209 -7.34 -2.65 29.45
CA PRO A 209 -6.02 -3.26 29.50
C PRO A 209 -5.05 -2.52 28.57
N MET A 210 -3.76 -2.60 28.87
CA MET A 210 -2.70 -2.06 28.03
C MET A 210 -2.26 -3.08 26.97
N TYR A 211 -1.71 -2.59 25.86
CA TYR A 211 -1.25 -3.42 24.72
C TYR A 211 -0.47 -4.65 25.16
N ASP A 212 0.60 -4.48 25.95
CA ASP A 212 1.47 -5.59 26.36
C ASP A 212 0.72 -6.69 27.13
N PHE A 213 -0.30 -6.31 27.91
CA PHE A 213 -1.13 -7.25 28.66
C PHE A 213 -2.17 -7.95 27.78
N THR A 214 -2.81 -7.20 26.88
CA THR A 214 -3.80 -7.73 25.94
C THR A 214 -3.17 -8.66 24.91
N HIS A 215 -2.02 -8.30 24.36
CA HIS A 215 -1.47 -8.90 23.15
C HIS A 215 -1.09 -10.38 23.34
N CYS A 216 -0.30 -10.68 24.38
CA CYS A 216 0.15 -12.04 24.66
C CYS A 216 -0.98 -12.96 25.12
N ILE A 217 -1.91 -12.44 25.93
CA ILE A 217 -3.06 -13.19 26.42
C ILE A 217 -4.00 -13.53 25.25
N SER A 218 -4.26 -12.57 24.35
CA SER A 218 -5.08 -12.83 23.15
C SER A 218 -4.45 -13.91 22.27
N ASP A 219 -3.14 -13.83 22.03
CA ASP A 219 -2.41 -14.85 21.26
C ASP A 219 -2.54 -16.25 21.89
N ALA A 220 -2.44 -16.35 23.23
CA ALA A 220 -2.56 -17.62 23.93
C ALA A 220 -4.01 -18.15 23.96
N LEU A 221 -5.02 -17.29 24.16
CA LEU A 221 -6.44 -17.68 24.11
C LEU A 221 -6.86 -18.18 22.72
N GLU A 222 -6.23 -17.65 21.67
CA GLU A 222 -6.45 -18.06 20.28
C GLU A 222 -5.63 -19.28 19.85
N GLY A 223 -4.72 -19.75 20.70
CA GLY A 223 -3.79 -20.83 20.38
C GLY A 223 -2.80 -20.49 19.27
N VAL A 224 -2.45 -19.20 19.12
CA VAL A 224 -1.35 -18.74 18.26
C VAL A 224 -0.08 -19.49 18.65
N THR A 225 0.71 -19.91 17.67
CA THR A 225 1.98 -20.59 17.91
C THR A 225 3.16 -19.68 17.60
N HIS A 226 3.05 -18.86 16.55
CA HIS A 226 4.08 -17.92 16.12
C HIS A 226 3.49 -16.51 16.03
N SER A 227 3.74 -15.70 17.05
CA SER A 227 3.31 -14.30 17.13
C SER A 227 4.31 -13.40 16.39
N LEU A 228 3.99 -13.08 15.14
CA LEU A 228 4.89 -12.31 14.27
C LEU A 228 4.63 -10.81 14.45
N CYS A 229 5.66 -10.06 14.86
CA CYS A 229 5.58 -8.61 15.06
C CYS A 229 6.82 -7.89 14.52
N SER A 230 6.81 -6.56 14.57
CA SER A 230 7.95 -5.76 14.10
C SER A 230 9.03 -5.58 15.18
N LEU A 231 10.26 -5.28 14.78
CA LEU A 231 11.40 -5.06 15.71
C LEU A 231 11.16 -4.01 16.81
N GLU A 232 10.19 -3.11 16.64
CA GLU A 232 9.81 -2.15 17.69
C GLU A 232 9.34 -2.83 18.98
N PHE A 233 8.90 -4.09 18.89
CA PHE A 233 8.41 -4.88 20.01
C PHE A 233 9.46 -5.90 20.53
N GLU A 234 10.71 -5.84 20.05
CA GLU A 234 11.76 -6.76 20.52
C GLU A 234 12.03 -6.60 22.03
N ASP A 235 12.12 -5.35 22.51
CA ASP A 235 12.25 -5.06 23.94
C ASP A 235 10.96 -5.32 24.74
N HIS A 236 9.83 -5.62 24.08
CA HIS A 236 8.58 -6.01 24.72
C HIS A 236 8.50 -7.54 24.92
N ARG A 237 9.28 -8.34 24.20
CA ARG A 237 9.27 -9.81 24.33
C ARG A 237 9.50 -10.30 25.78
N PRO A 238 10.43 -9.75 26.57
CA PRO A 238 10.60 -10.21 27.95
C PRO A 238 9.35 -9.99 28.82
N LEU A 239 8.57 -8.94 28.53
CA LEU A 239 7.31 -8.70 29.21
C LEU A 239 6.20 -9.63 28.71
N TYR A 240 6.16 -9.88 27.40
CA TYR A 240 5.28 -10.87 26.77
C TYR A 240 5.43 -12.24 27.45
N ASP A 241 6.66 -12.74 27.54
CA ASP A 241 6.99 -14.03 28.17
C ASP A 241 6.67 -14.00 29.67
N TRP A 242 7.06 -12.92 30.37
CA TRP A 242 6.76 -12.77 31.80
C TRP A 242 5.26 -12.84 32.09
N ILE A 243 4.40 -12.21 31.29
CA ILE A 243 2.95 -12.27 31.54
C ILE A 243 2.46 -13.72 31.43
N LEU A 244 2.84 -14.43 30.36
CA LEU A 244 2.41 -15.81 30.12
C LEU A 244 2.92 -16.80 31.16
N ASP A 245 4.14 -16.62 31.65
CA ASP A 245 4.74 -17.44 32.72
C ASP A 245 4.07 -17.26 34.09
N ASN A 246 3.32 -16.17 34.27
CA ASN A 246 2.83 -15.76 35.58
C ASN A 246 1.30 -15.82 35.73
N ILE A 247 0.59 -16.34 34.73
CA ILE A 247 -0.87 -16.55 34.73
C ILE A 247 -1.23 -17.98 34.31
N THR A 248 -2.43 -18.45 34.66
CA THR A 248 -2.89 -19.81 34.33
C THR A 248 -3.53 -19.85 32.94
N ILE A 249 -2.71 -19.97 31.89
CA ILE A 249 -3.15 -19.88 30.47
C ILE A 249 -2.75 -21.15 29.68
N PRO A 250 -3.55 -21.61 28.68
CA PRO A 250 -3.39 -22.96 28.12
C PRO A 250 -2.17 -23.17 27.21
N CYS A 251 -1.54 -22.10 26.70
CA CYS A 251 -0.34 -22.22 25.89
C CYS A 251 0.55 -20.98 26.00
N HIS A 252 1.79 -21.14 25.51
CA HIS A 252 2.80 -20.08 25.47
C HIS A 252 3.21 -19.82 24.01
N PRO A 253 2.54 -18.93 23.27
CA PRO A 253 2.95 -18.56 21.91
C PRO A 253 4.35 -17.94 21.90
N GLN A 254 5.09 -18.09 20.81
CA GLN A 254 6.42 -17.50 20.67
C GLN A 254 6.36 -16.19 19.88
N GLN A 255 6.84 -15.09 20.46
CA GLN A 255 7.03 -13.83 19.74
C GLN A 255 8.28 -13.90 18.82
N ILE A 256 8.12 -13.50 17.57
CA ILE A 256 9.20 -13.47 16.57
C ILE A 256 9.15 -12.14 15.81
N GLU A 257 10.25 -11.39 15.87
CA GLU A 257 10.31 -10.03 15.33
C GLU A 257 10.98 -9.97 13.95
N PHE A 258 10.45 -9.13 13.08
CA PHE A 258 11.03 -8.83 11.76
C PHE A 258 11.12 -7.32 11.52
N ALA A 259 12.07 -6.93 10.66
CA ALA A 259 12.24 -5.54 10.29
C ALA A 259 11.06 -5.02 9.47
N ARG A 260 10.58 -3.83 9.85
CA ARG A 260 9.58 -3.10 9.06
C ARG A 260 10.13 -2.80 7.67
N MET A 261 9.21 -2.66 6.73
CA MET A 261 9.54 -2.15 5.41
C MET A 261 9.43 -0.63 5.42
N ASN A 262 10.44 0.03 4.87
CA ASN A 262 10.39 1.42 4.46
C ASN A 262 10.60 1.47 2.93
N ILE A 263 9.89 2.34 2.23
CA ILE A 263 10.06 2.54 0.78
C ILE A 263 10.56 3.98 0.56
N ASN A 264 11.55 4.17 -0.30
CA ASN A 264 12.02 5.52 -0.64
C ASN A 264 10.90 6.36 -1.29
N TYR A 265 11.02 7.69 -1.23
CA TYR A 265 10.01 8.64 -1.76
C TYR A 265 8.60 8.52 -1.15
N THR A 266 8.47 7.91 0.03
CA THR A 266 7.19 7.74 0.73
C THR A 266 7.34 7.97 2.24
N VAL A 267 6.22 8.17 2.93
CA VAL A 267 6.13 8.12 4.40
C VAL A 267 5.08 7.09 4.82
N LEU A 268 5.40 6.24 5.80
CA LEU A 268 4.47 5.21 6.30
C LEU A 268 3.94 5.52 7.70
N SER A 269 4.49 6.52 8.38
CA SER A 269 4.01 6.93 9.71
C SER A 269 2.55 7.39 9.63
N LYS A 270 1.65 6.74 10.38
CA LYS A 270 0.23 7.11 10.49
C LYS A 270 0.03 8.59 10.84
N ARG A 271 0.86 9.14 11.75
CA ARG A 271 0.83 10.56 12.13
C ARG A 271 1.11 11.48 10.93
N LYS A 272 2.08 11.13 10.10
CA LYS A 272 2.46 11.91 8.90
C LYS A 272 1.42 11.79 7.80
N LEU A 273 0.90 10.57 7.57
CA LEU A 273 -0.20 10.35 6.62
C LEU A 273 -1.47 11.13 7.02
N GLN A 274 -1.84 11.09 8.30
CA GLN A 274 -2.97 11.88 8.82
C GLN A 274 -2.75 13.38 8.59
N ARG A 275 -1.52 13.88 8.78
CA ARG A 275 -1.17 15.28 8.54
C ARG A 275 -1.36 15.67 7.06
N LEU A 276 -0.86 14.86 6.13
CA LEU A 276 -1.06 15.09 4.68
C LEU A 276 -2.54 15.23 4.33
N VAL A 277 -3.38 14.37 4.91
CA VAL A 277 -4.84 14.39 4.70
C VAL A 277 -5.49 15.59 5.36
N SER A 278 -5.19 15.89 6.63
CA SER A 278 -5.84 16.98 7.38
C SER A 278 -5.47 18.37 6.87
N GLU A 279 -4.26 18.52 6.31
CA GLU A 279 -3.79 19.78 5.72
C GLU A 279 -4.19 19.92 4.24
N GLY A 280 -4.92 18.95 3.66
CA GLY A 280 -5.40 19.01 2.27
C GLY A 280 -4.29 18.90 1.22
N LEU A 281 -3.11 18.39 1.59
CA LEU A 281 -1.97 18.18 0.68
C LEU A 281 -2.22 16.98 -0.26
N VAL A 282 -3.16 16.11 0.12
CA VAL A 282 -3.70 15.00 -0.67
C VAL A 282 -5.23 14.98 -0.54
N SER A 283 -5.92 14.38 -1.50
CA SER A 283 -7.40 14.42 -1.57
C SER A 283 -8.11 13.62 -0.47
N GLY A 284 -7.40 12.69 0.19
CA GLY A 284 -7.96 11.79 1.19
C GLY A 284 -7.05 10.60 1.46
N TRP A 285 -7.53 9.67 2.29
CA TRP A 285 -6.79 8.44 2.64
C TRP A 285 -6.66 7.45 1.48
N ASP A 286 -7.47 7.61 0.44
CA ASP A 286 -7.41 6.81 -0.79
C ASP A 286 -6.81 7.61 -1.96
N ASP A 287 -6.15 8.75 -1.71
CA ASP A 287 -5.46 9.48 -2.76
C ASP A 287 -4.44 8.55 -3.46
N PRO A 288 -4.46 8.43 -4.81
CA PRO A 288 -3.58 7.51 -5.54
C PRO A 288 -2.08 7.79 -5.46
N ARG A 289 -1.66 8.85 -4.75
CA ARG A 289 -0.25 9.15 -4.41
C ARG A 289 0.16 8.62 -3.04
N LEU A 290 -0.80 8.26 -2.17
CA LEU A 290 -0.51 7.73 -0.85
C LEU A 290 -0.13 6.24 -0.90
N PRO A 291 0.78 5.78 -0.02
CA PRO A 291 1.15 4.38 0.10
C PRO A 291 0.12 3.55 0.90
N THR A 292 -1.07 4.09 1.14
CA THR A 292 -2.24 3.38 1.67
C THR A 292 -2.70 2.31 0.69
N LEU A 293 -3.17 1.16 1.18
CA LEU A 293 -3.64 0.10 0.30
C LEU A 293 -4.90 0.49 -0.47
N GLU A 294 -5.76 1.36 0.09
CA GLU A 294 -6.88 1.95 -0.65
C GLU A 294 -6.40 2.87 -1.78
N GLY A 295 -5.48 3.79 -1.49
CA GLY A 295 -4.87 4.66 -2.51
C GLY A 295 -4.18 3.87 -3.62
N MET A 296 -3.44 2.83 -3.26
CA MET A 296 -2.80 1.94 -4.23
C MET A 296 -3.81 1.16 -5.08
N ARG A 297 -4.89 0.64 -4.47
CA ARG A 297 -5.99 -0.01 -5.21
C ARG A 297 -6.67 0.95 -6.17
N ARG A 298 -7.01 2.17 -5.72
CA ARG A 298 -7.58 3.23 -6.56
C ARG A 298 -6.63 3.70 -7.66
N ARG A 299 -5.32 3.64 -7.41
CA ARG A 299 -4.27 3.90 -8.40
C ARG A 299 -4.20 2.83 -9.50
N GLY A 300 -4.70 1.62 -9.22
CA GLY A 300 -4.68 0.47 -10.13
C GLY A 300 -3.57 -0.55 -9.83
N TYR A 301 -2.95 -0.51 -8.64
CA TYR A 301 -2.08 -1.60 -8.22
C TYR A 301 -2.92 -2.88 -8.12
N THR A 302 -2.35 -4.00 -8.55
CA THR A 302 -3.00 -5.30 -8.43
C THR A 302 -2.58 -5.98 -7.12
N PRO A 303 -3.45 -6.81 -6.52
CA PRO A 303 -3.08 -7.56 -5.33
C PRO A 303 -1.94 -8.56 -5.63
N ALA A 304 -1.88 -9.10 -6.85
CA ALA A 304 -0.79 -9.96 -7.29
C ALA A 304 0.57 -9.25 -7.28
N ALA A 305 0.64 -8.01 -7.78
CA ALA A 305 1.86 -7.22 -7.76
C ALA A 305 2.33 -6.91 -6.33
N ILE A 306 1.41 -6.58 -5.42
CA ILE A 306 1.75 -6.29 -4.01
C ILE A 306 2.25 -7.54 -3.29
N ARG A 307 1.61 -8.70 -3.49
CA ARG A 307 2.07 -9.98 -2.93
C ARG A 307 3.46 -10.35 -3.46
N ASN A 308 3.66 -10.28 -4.79
CA ASN A 308 4.95 -10.55 -5.41
C ASN A 308 6.04 -9.60 -4.86
N PHE A 309 5.73 -8.31 -4.71
CA PHE A 309 6.65 -7.36 -4.09
C PHE A 309 7.03 -7.77 -2.66
N CYS A 310 6.07 -8.19 -1.85
CA CYS A 310 6.33 -8.66 -0.48
C CYS A 310 7.20 -9.93 -0.45
N ASP A 311 7.03 -10.84 -1.42
CA ASP A 311 7.84 -12.04 -1.55
C ASP A 311 9.28 -11.71 -1.97
N VAL A 312 9.45 -10.81 -2.96
CA VAL A 312 10.77 -10.42 -3.49
C VAL A 312 11.64 -9.70 -2.45
N ILE A 313 11.06 -8.79 -1.65
CA ILE A 313 11.81 -8.09 -0.60
C ILE A 313 12.24 -9.01 0.55
N GLY A 314 11.51 -10.11 0.73
CA GLY A 314 11.72 -11.08 1.79
C GLY A 314 11.58 -10.52 3.21
N VAL A 315 12.06 -11.32 4.18
CA VAL A 315 11.95 -11.02 5.61
C VAL A 315 13.33 -11.11 6.25
N SER A 316 13.69 -10.08 7.02
CA SER A 316 14.97 -10.01 7.72
C SER A 316 14.82 -9.27 9.05
N LYS A 317 15.83 -9.36 9.92
CA LYS A 317 15.95 -8.54 11.14
C LYS A 317 16.74 -7.23 10.92
N LYS A 318 17.12 -6.90 9.68
CA LYS A 318 17.83 -5.67 9.36
C LYS A 318 16.88 -4.68 8.71
N GLU A 319 16.78 -3.47 9.26
CA GLU A 319 16.05 -2.40 8.61
C GLU A 319 16.67 -2.06 7.26
N SER A 320 15.82 -1.90 6.25
CA SER A 320 16.21 -1.51 4.91
C SER A 320 15.18 -0.55 4.33
N ARG A 321 15.67 0.37 3.50
CA ARG A 321 14.84 1.20 2.63
C ARG A 321 14.83 0.56 1.26
N ILE A 322 13.65 0.13 0.84
CA ILE A 322 13.40 -0.54 -0.43
C ILE A 322 13.15 0.53 -1.50
N ASP A 323 13.65 0.27 -2.70
CA ASP A 323 13.46 1.16 -3.85
C ASP A 323 12.02 1.07 -4.38
N MET A 324 11.37 2.21 -4.59
CA MET A 324 10.02 2.36 -5.15
C MET A 324 9.95 1.79 -6.56
N GLY A 325 11.05 1.86 -7.32
CA GLY A 325 11.16 1.25 -8.64
C GLY A 325 11.02 -0.27 -8.61
N LEU A 326 11.37 -0.95 -7.50
CA LEU A 326 11.09 -2.39 -7.33
C LEU A 326 9.58 -2.65 -7.23
N LEU A 327 8.87 -1.88 -6.42
CA LEU A 327 7.41 -1.98 -6.30
C LEU A 327 6.73 -1.72 -7.65
N GLU A 328 7.17 -0.68 -8.37
CA GLU A 328 6.68 -0.39 -9.72
C GLU A 328 7.07 -1.48 -10.74
N SER A 329 8.22 -2.15 -10.58
CA SER A 329 8.64 -3.26 -11.45
C SER A 329 7.70 -4.46 -11.28
N CYS A 330 7.44 -4.88 -10.04
CA CYS A 330 6.49 -5.97 -9.76
C CYS A 330 5.11 -5.69 -10.38
N LEU A 331 4.66 -4.43 -10.33
CA LEU A 331 3.42 -4.01 -10.98
C LEU A 331 3.50 -4.05 -12.51
N ARG A 332 4.58 -3.50 -13.11
CA ARG A 332 4.76 -3.53 -14.57
C ARG A 332 4.84 -4.94 -15.12
N GLU A 333 5.47 -5.87 -14.40
CA GLU A 333 5.56 -7.28 -14.79
C GLU A 333 4.18 -7.94 -14.81
N ASP A 334 3.40 -7.78 -13.75
CA ASP A 334 2.03 -8.29 -13.68
C ASP A 334 1.13 -7.70 -14.77
N LEU A 335 1.16 -6.38 -14.94
CA LEU A 335 0.33 -5.69 -15.93
C LEU A 335 0.79 -5.96 -17.37
N ASN A 336 2.08 -6.18 -17.62
CA ASN A 336 2.56 -6.55 -18.94
C ASN A 336 1.94 -7.88 -19.39
N GLU A 337 1.75 -8.81 -18.46
CA GLU A 337 1.13 -10.10 -18.75
C GLU A 337 -0.39 -10.03 -18.86
N ASN A 338 -1.04 -9.20 -18.04
CA ASN A 338 -2.49 -9.31 -17.82
C ASN A 338 -3.31 -8.17 -18.45
N ALA A 339 -2.74 -6.98 -18.64
CA ALA A 339 -3.50 -5.82 -19.09
C ALA A 339 -3.80 -5.87 -20.60
N PRO A 340 -5.07 -5.72 -21.04
CA PRO A 340 -5.38 -5.53 -22.45
C PRO A 340 -4.78 -4.22 -22.98
N ARG A 341 -4.35 -4.25 -24.24
CA ARG A 341 -3.80 -3.09 -24.96
C ARG A 341 -4.93 -2.36 -25.66
N VAL A 342 -4.92 -1.05 -25.50
CA VAL A 342 -5.86 -0.11 -26.12
C VAL A 342 -5.10 1.15 -26.55
N MET A 343 -5.68 1.92 -27.45
CA MET A 343 -5.17 3.22 -27.86
C MET A 343 -5.94 4.31 -27.11
N GLY A 344 -5.19 5.25 -26.58
CA GLY A 344 -5.68 6.47 -25.98
C GLY A 344 -4.70 7.57 -26.34
N VAL A 345 -5.22 8.69 -26.80
CA VAL A 345 -4.46 9.88 -27.12
C VAL A 345 -4.67 10.89 -26.02
N ILE A 346 -3.65 11.13 -25.20
CA ILE A 346 -3.81 11.94 -23.98
C ILE A 346 -3.52 13.43 -24.20
N ARG A 347 -2.75 13.76 -25.24
CA ARG A 347 -2.56 15.13 -25.74
C ARG A 347 -2.90 15.17 -27.23
N PRO A 348 -4.18 15.36 -27.61
CA PRO A 348 -4.63 15.15 -28.97
C PRO A 348 -4.15 16.22 -29.96
N LEU A 349 -3.48 15.76 -31.01
CA LEU A 349 -3.20 16.49 -32.24
C LEU A 349 -4.06 15.94 -33.36
N LYS A 350 -4.85 16.80 -34.01
CA LYS A 350 -5.74 16.40 -35.10
C LYS A 350 -4.95 16.05 -36.37
N ILE A 351 -5.36 15.00 -37.05
CA ILE A 351 -4.91 14.63 -38.39
C ILE A 351 -6.11 14.61 -39.33
N THR A 352 -5.96 15.21 -40.51
CA THR A 352 -6.89 15.04 -41.64
C THR A 352 -6.18 14.36 -42.80
N LEU A 353 -6.72 13.22 -43.24
CA LEU A 353 -6.22 12.46 -44.38
C LEU A 353 -6.81 13.01 -45.68
N GLU A 354 -6.08 13.85 -46.40
CA GLU A 354 -6.63 14.58 -47.56
C GLU A 354 -7.12 13.66 -48.68
N ASN A 355 -6.46 12.50 -48.85
CA ASN A 355 -6.77 11.51 -49.88
C ASN A 355 -7.68 10.37 -49.39
N TYR A 356 -8.20 10.42 -48.16
CA TYR A 356 -9.23 9.49 -47.68
C TYR A 356 -10.65 10.02 -48.01
N PRO A 357 -11.59 9.18 -48.50
CA PRO A 357 -12.92 9.65 -48.88
C PRO A 357 -13.70 10.26 -47.70
N GLU A 358 -14.36 11.38 -47.96
CA GLU A 358 -15.21 12.06 -46.96
C GLU A 358 -16.40 11.18 -46.55
N GLY A 359 -16.69 11.10 -45.26
CA GLY A 359 -17.79 10.29 -44.72
C GLY A 359 -17.61 8.76 -44.79
N ALA A 360 -16.51 8.27 -45.37
CA ALA A 360 -16.20 6.85 -45.33
C ALA A 360 -15.62 6.43 -43.97
N THR A 361 -15.97 5.23 -43.53
CA THR A 361 -15.44 4.60 -42.33
C THR A 361 -15.11 3.14 -42.60
N GLU A 362 -14.08 2.63 -41.96
CA GLU A 362 -13.74 1.21 -41.99
C GLU A 362 -13.45 0.67 -40.59
N THR A 363 -13.55 -0.66 -40.45
CA THR A 363 -13.18 -1.36 -39.22
C THR A 363 -11.87 -2.10 -39.42
N LEU A 364 -10.94 -1.89 -38.49
CA LEU A 364 -9.64 -2.53 -38.43
C LEU A 364 -9.56 -3.45 -37.20
N ALA A 365 -8.79 -4.53 -37.30
CA ALA A 365 -8.60 -5.46 -36.20
C ALA A 365 -7.25 -5.25 -35.52
N ALA A 366 -7.26 -4.88 -34.24
CA ALA A 366 -6.07 -4.72 -33.40
C ALA A 366 -5.99 -5.84 -32.35
N MET A 367 -4.78 -6.33 -32.05
CA MET A 367 -4.61 -7.38 -31.02
C MET A 367 -4.84 -6.81 -29.62
N ASN A 368 -5.57 -7.52 -28.76
CA ASN A 368 -5.73 -7.14 -27.35
C ASN A 368 -4.44 -7.36 -26.55
N HIS A 369 -3.58 -8.27 -26.97
CA HIS A 369 -2.29 -8.52 -26.34
C HIS A 369 -1.25 -8.91 -27.39
N PRO A 370 -0.06 -8.30 -27.42
CA PRO A 370 0.93 -8.55 -28.49
C PRO A 370 1.50 -9.97 -28.47
N GLN A 371 1.56 -10.60 -27.30
CA GLN A 371 2.16 -11.93 -27.10
C GLN A 371 1.14 -13.04 -26.81
N LYS A 372 -0.17 -12.72 -26.73
CA LYS A 372 -1.23 -13.66 -26.32
C LYS A 372 -2.36 -13.66 -27.35
N PRO A 373 -2.23 -14.43 -28.44
CA PRO A 373 -3.26 -14.53 -29.48
C PRO A 373 -4.64 -14.95 -28.94
N GLU A 374 -4.67 -15.73 -27.86
CA GLU A 374 -5.87 -16.18 -27.16
C GLU A 374 -6.65 -15.05 -26.50
N ALA A 375 -6.02 -13.90 -26.21
CA ALA A 375 -6.71 -12.69 -25.76
C ALA A 375 -7.57 -12.04 -26.87
N GLY A 376 -7.47 -12.56 -28.10
CA GLY A 376 -8.28 -12.14 -29.24
C GLY A 376 -7.89 -10.77 -29.81
N LYS A 377 -8.76 -10.28 -30.68
CA LYS A 377 -8.63 -8.98 -31.33
C LYS A 377 -9.80 -8.07 -30.92
N ARG A 378 -9.60 -6.78 -31.07
CA ARG A 378 -10.64 -5.75 -30.96
C ARG A 378 -10.81 -5.05 -32.29
N GLU A 379 -12.03 -4.59 -32.53
CA GLU A 379 -12.37 -3.75 -33.65
C GLU A 379 -12.07 -2.29 -33.30
N VAL A 380 -11.43 -1.59 -34.23
CA VAL A 380 -11.10 -0.17 -34.13
C VAL A 380 -11.57 0.49 -35.42
N SER A 381 -12.42 1.50 -35.30
CA SER A 381 -12.89 2.27 -36.45
C SER A 381 -11.78 3.20 -36.97
N PHE A 382 -11.75 3.44 -38.28
CA PHE A 382 -10.82 4.34 -38.96
C PHE A 382 -11.62 5.23 -39.91
N SER A 383 -11.24 6.50 -40.00
CA SER A 383 -11.89 7.49 -40.86
C SER A 383 -10.88 8.53 -41.34
N LYS A 384 -11.37 9.51 -42.09
CA LYS A 384 -10.58 10.65 -42.58
C LYS A 384 -9.95 11.49 -41.46
N HIS A 385 -10.62 11.61 -40.31
CA HIS A 385 -10.19 12.47 -39.21
C HIS A 385 -9.75 11.63 -38.02
N LEU A 386 -8.51 11.81 -37.59
CA LEU A 386 -7.90 11.06 -36.52
C LEU A 386 -7.30 12.00 -35.47
N TYR A 387 -7.01 11.47 -34.29
CA TYR A 387 -6.12 12.10 -33.32
C TYR A 387 -4.88 11.24 -33.10
N VAL A 388 -3.74 11.89 -32.91
CA VAL A 388 -2.46 11.30 -32.47
C VAL A 388 -1.90 12.10 -31.30
N GLU A 389 -0.85 11.63 -30.64
CA GLU A 389 -0.18 12.44 -29.61
C GLU A 389 0.49 13.67 -30.21
N GLN A 390 0.38 14.81 -29.52
CA GLN A 390 1.15 16.02 -29.80
C GLN A 390 2.66 15.72 -29.86
N ASP A 391 3.15 14.87 -28.95
CA ASP A 391 4.56 14.46 -28.85
C ASP A 391 5.04 13.54 -29.98
N ASP A 392 4.13 13.08 -30.85
CA ASP A 392 4.46 12.27 -32.02
C ASP A 392 4.70 13.09 -33.28
N PHE A 393 4.63 14.42 -33.19
CA PHE A 393 5.01 15.33 -34.25
C PHE A 393 6.14 16.28 -33.82
N MET A 394 7.06 16.57 -34.75
CA MET A 394 8.06 17.64 -34.61
C MET A 394 8.30 18.31 -35.96
N GLU A 395 8.36 19.64 -35.97
CA GLU A 395 8.66 20.43 -37.18
C GLU A 395 10.11 20.25 -37.65
N ASP A 396 11.06 20.27 -36.70
CA ASP A 396 12.48 19.97 -36.96
C ASP A 396 12.92 18.69 -36.23
N PRO A 397 12.56 17.51 -36.75
CA PRO A 397 12.77 16.25 -36.07
C PRO A 397 14.24 15.78 -36.15
N PRO A 398 14.92 15.52 -35.00
CA PRO A 398 16.29 15.03 -35.01
C PRO A 398 16.41 13.64 -35.66
N LYS A 399 17.63 13.22 -36.04
CA LYS A 399 17.87 11.94 -36.74
C LYS A 399 17.32 10.69 -36.02
N LYS A 400 17.22 10.72 -34.69
CA LYS A 400 16.70 9.62 -33.86
C LYS A 400 15.21 9.73 -33.55
N PHE A 401 14.51 10.72 -34.11
CA PHE A 401 13.06 10.86 -34.00
C PHE A 401 12.40 10.16 -35.19
N PHE A 402 11.72 9.05 -34.94
CA PHE A 402 11.13 8.21 -35.99
C PHE A 402 9.61 8.40 -36.17
N ARG A 403 9.01 9.46 -35.57
CA ARG A 403 7.58 9.76 -35.72
C ARG A 403 7.35 10.87 -36.76
N LEU A 404 6.21 11.55 -36.73
CA LEU A 404 5.80 12.50 -37.76
C LEU A 404 6.66 13.76 -37.77
N GLY A 405 6.91 14.25 -38.98
CA GLY A 405 7.51 15.55 -39.25
C GLY A 405 7.26 15.90 -40.72
N PRO A 406 7.61 17.11 -41.17
CA PRO A 406 7.37 17.52 -42.56
C PRO A 406 7.91 16.49 -43.56
N GLY A 407 7.03 15.96 -44.42
CA GLY A 407 7.38 14.95 -45.42
C GLY A 407 7.79 13.58 -44.90
N ARG A 408 7.72 13.33 -43.58
CA ARG A 408 8.06 12.03 -42.99
C ARG A 408 6.85 11.12 -42.95
N GLU A 409 7.14 9.84 -43.15
CA GLU A 409 6.17 8.77 -43.09
C GLU A 409 6.23 8.02 -41.75
N VAL A 410 5.07 7.64 -41.21
CA VAL A 410 4.94 6.83 -39.99
C VAL A 410 3.85 5.78 -40.17
N ARG A 411 3.93 4.68 -39.41
CA ARG A 411 2.85 3.71 -39.31
C ARG A 411 1.86 4.09 -38.23
N LEU A 412 0.58 4.09 -38.57
CA LEU A 412 -0.52 4.04 -37.60
C LEU A 412 -0.71 2.60 -37.12
N ARG A 413 -0.75 2.39 -35.80
CA ARG A 413 -0.90 1.05 -35.19
C ARG A 413 -2.11 0.33 -35.79
N ALA A 414 -1.89 -0.91 -36.27
CA ALA A 414 -2.90 -1.78 -36.90
C ALA A 414 -3.58 -1.21 -38.16
N ALA A 415 -3.08 -0.09 -38.70
CA ALA A 415 -3.67 0.61 -39.84
C ALA A 415 -2.61 0.84 -40.94
N TYR A 416 -2.64 2.03 -41.55
CA TYR A 416 -1.89 2.41 -42.73
C TYR A 416 -0.59 3.17 -42.41
N LEU A 417 0.25 3.35 -43.43
CA LEU A 417 1.29 4.37 -43.44
C LEU A 417 0.67 5.73 -43.79
N ILE A 418 1.11 6.78 -43.09
CA ILE A 418 0.71 8.17 -43.37
C ILE A 418 1.95 9.06 -43.52
N THR A 419 1.85 10.07 -44.38
CA THR A 419 2.89 11.08 -44.62
C THR A 419 2.34 12.47 -44.34
N CYS A 420 3.04 13.25 -43.50
CA CYS A 420 2.67 14.64 -43.21
C CYS A 420 3.02 15.57 -44.39
N LYS A 421 2.02 16.29 -44.89
CA LYS A 421 2.13 17.21 -46.03
C LYS A 421 2.13 18.67 -45.60
N GLU A 422 1.19 19.03 -44.72
CA GLU A 422 0.97 20.41 -44.30
C GLU A 422 0.76 20.48 -42.78
N ILE A 423 1.16 21.61 -42.20
CA ILE A 423 1.07 21.90 -40.78
C ILE A 423 0.16 23.10 -40.63
N ILE A 424 -0.93 22.94 -39.89
CA ILE A 424 -1.85 24.02 -39.56
C ILE A 424 -1.55 24.50 -38.16
N LYS A 425 -1.33 25.81 -38.03
CA LYS A 425 -1.04 26.48 -36.77
C LYS A 425 -2.17 27.45 -36.38
N ASN A 426 -2.39 27.62 -35.08
CA ASN A 426 -3.26 28.66 -34.58
C ASN A 426 -2.55 30.04 -34.58
N GLU A 427 -3.25 31.08 -34.14
CA GLU A 427 -2.73 32.45 -34.05
C GLU A 427 -1.52 32.57 -33.10
N ALA A 428 -1.40 31.68 -32.11
CA ALA A 428 -0.28 31.62 -31.18
C ALA A 428 0.94 30.87 -31.76
N GLY A 429 0.84 30.33 -32.97
CA GLY A 429 1.90 29.55 -33.63
C GLY A 429 1.98 28.10 -33.17
N GLU A 430 1.01 27.61 -32.41
CA GLU A 430 0.94 26.23 -31.94
C GLU A 430 0.35 25.33 -33.04
N VAL A 431 0.90 24.12 -33.18
CA VAL A 431 0.43 23.15 -34.17
C VAL A 431 -0.87 22.51 -33.68
N VAL A 432 -1.95 22.71 -34.41
CA VAL A 432 -3.30 22.26 -34.04
C VAL A 432 -3.86 21.17 -34.95
N GLU A 433 -3.37 21.09 -36.18
CA GLU A 433 -3.79 20.08 -37.15
C GLU A 433 -2.67 19.76 -38.14
N LEU A 434 -2.59 18.49 -38.54
CA LEU A 434 -1.71 18.03 -39.62
C LEU A 434 -2.55 17.53 -40.79
N ILE A 435 -2.24 17.99 -41.99
CA ILE A 435 -2.78 17.40 -43.22
C ILE A 435 -1.81 16.33 -43.69
N CYS A 436 -2.32 15.12 -43.83
CA CYS A 436 -1.54 13.94 -44.18
C CYS A 436 -2.14 13.23 -45.38
N THR A 437 -1.33 12.45 -46.10
CA THR A 437 -1.81 11.44 -47.04
C THR A 437 -1.64 10.05 -46.44
N TYR A 438 -2.57 9.12 -46.67
CA TYR A 438 -2.39 7.71 -46.36
C TYR A 438 -2.05 6.89 -47.61
N ASP A 439 -1.43 5.74 -47.41
CA ASP A 439 -1.17 4.75 -48.46
C ASP A 439 -2.16 3.56 -48.34
N PRO A 440 -3.13 3.43 -49.27
CA PRO A 440 -4.13 2.35 -49.25
C PRO A 440 -3.54 0.94 -49.32
N GLU A 441 -2.36 0.76 -49.91
CA GLU A 441 -1.75 -0.57 -50.12
C GLU A 441 -1.07 -1.11 -48.85
N THR A 442 -1.01 -0.31 -47.77
CA THR A 442 -0.26 -0.62 -46.55
C THR A 442 -1.10 -1.15 -45.39
N ARG A 443 -2.35 -1.54 -45.67
CA ARG A 443 -3.32 -2.02 -44.67
C ARG A 443 -2.77 -3.17 -43.84
N GLY A 444 -2.68 -2.99 -42.52
CA GLY A 444 -2.48 -4.09 -41.56
C GLY A 444 -1.13 -4.81 -41.60
N GLY A 445 -0.16 -4.35 -42.41
CA GLY A 445 1.12 -5.04 -42.59
C GLY A 445 2.16 -4.22 -43.34
N ASN A 446 3.31 -4.84 -43.65
CA ASN A 446 4.44 -4.19 -44.34
C ASN A 446 4.02 -3.55 -45.67
N ALA A 447 4.72 -2.50 -46.08
CA ALA A 447 4.48 -1.87 -47.38
C ALA A 447 4.81 -2.86 -48.51
N PRO A 448 3.92 -3.06 -49.51
CA PRO A 448 4.15 -4.03 -50.59
C PRO A 448 5.38 -3.72 -51.44
N ASP A 449 5.74 -2.44 -51.54
CA ASP A 449 6.93 -1.93 -52.24
C ASP A 449 8.26 -2.15 -51.46
N GLY A 450 8.20 -2.73 -50.26
CA GLY A 450 9.35 -3.07 -49.44
C GLY A 450 9.96 -1.91 -48.65
N ARG A 451 9.38 -0.69 -48.69
CA ARG A 451 9.94 0.45 -47.96
C ARG A 451 9.83 0.25 -46.44
N LYS A 452 10.90 0.62 -45.74
CA LYS A 452 11.03 0.43 -44.28
C LYS A 452 10.72 1.72 -43.53
N VAL A 453 9.53 1.80 -42.96
CA VAL A 453 9.15 2.86 -42.02
C VAL A 453 9.54 2.45 -40.60
N LYS A 454 10.32 3.31 -39.92
CA LYS A 454 10.93 2.99 -38.62
C LYS A 454 10.02 3.24 -37.41
N GLY A 455 9.01 4.10 -37.56
CA GLY A 455 8.12 4.49 -36.47
C GLY A 455 6.75 3.85 -36.56
N THR A 456 6.17 3.53 -35.41
CA THR A 456 4.75 3.22 -35.26
C THR A 456 4.19 4.04 -34.11
N ILE A 457 3.07 4.72 -34.34
CA ILE A 457 2.35 5.54 -33.36
C ILE A 457 0.93 5.01 -33.17
N HIS A 458 0.37 5.25 -31.99
CA HIS A 458 -1.04 5.00 -31.72
C HIS A 458 -1.87 6.20 -32.19
N TRP A 459 -3.17 5.99 -32.31
CA TRP A 459 -4.11 6.96 -32.83
C TRP A 459 -5.53 6.58 -32.38
N VAL A 460 -6.47 7.51 -32.51
CA VAL A 460 -7.91 7.22 -32.35
C VAL A 460 -8.72 7.91 -33.45
N ASN A 461 -9.85 7.33 -33.83
CA ASN A 461 -10.76 7.91 -34.80
C ASN A 461 -11.50 9.11 -34.18
N ALA A 462 -11.40 10.29 -34.78
CA ALA A 462 -12.01 11.50 -34.25
C ALA A 462 -13.55 11.47 -34.27
N GLN A 463 -14.15 10.66 -35.15
CA GLN A 463 -15.60 10.48 -35.24
C GLN A 463 -16.12 9.42 -34.26
N ASP A 464 -15.25 8.56 -33.72
CA ASP A 464 -15.63 7.42 -32.90
C ASP A 464 -14.63 7.20 -31.75
N CYS A 465 -14.49 8.23 -30.93
CA CYS A 465 -13.73 8.21 -29.69
C CYS A 465 -14.59 8.73 -28.53
N ILE A 466 -14.15 8.47 -27.31
CA ILE A 466 -14.68 9.11 -26.10
C ILE A 466 -13.72 10.19 -25.60
N ASP A 467 -14.30 11.23 -25.00
CA ASP A 467 -13.58 12.22 -24.21
C ASP A 467 -13.34 11.68 -22.80
N ALA A 468 -12.15 11.90 -22.24
CA ALA A 468 -11.82 11.50 -20.88
C ALA A 468 -10.88 12.50 -20.20
N GLN A 469 -10.94 12.53 -18.87
CA GLN A 469 -9.91 13.15 -18.04
C GLN A 469 -8.83 12.13 -17.72
N ILE A 470 -7.56 12.53 -17.81
CA ILE A 470 -6.42 11.68 -17.46
C ILE A 470 -5.67 12.28 -16.29
N ARG A 471 -5.40 11.47 -15.26
CA ARG A 471 -4.60 11.83 -14.10
C ARG A 471 -3.24 11.17 -14.18
N LEU A 472 -2.23 11.98 -14.48
CA LEU A 472 -0.85 11.58 -14.56
C LEU A 472 -0.18 11.82 -13.22
N TYR A 473 -0.21 10.82 -12.37
CA TYR A 473 0.46 10.89 -11.09
C TYR A 473 1.95 10.54 -11.20
N ASP A 474 2.74 11.06 -10.25
CA ASP A 474 4.15 10.76 -10.02
C ASP A 474 4.39 10.46 -8.52
N ARG A 475 5.65 10.27 -8.11
CA ARG A 475 6.05 10.11 -6.71
C ARG A 475 5.64 11.35 -5.91
N LEU A 476 5.11 11.14 -4.70
CA LEU A 476 4.60 12.20 -3.85
C LEU A 476 5.72 13.11 -3.30
N PHE A 477 6.93 12.56 -3.13
CA PHE A 477 8.08 13.28 -2.61
C PHE A 477 9.24 13.25 -3.62
N ASN A 478 10.05 14.31 -3.63
CA ASN A 478 11.22 14.43 -4.48
C ASN A 478 12.49 13.78 -3.90
N ASP A 479 12.53 13.58 -2.57
CA ASP A 479 13.67 12.99 -1.87
C ASP A 479 13.46 11.50 -1.60
N GLU A 480 14.52 10.69 -1.77
CA GLU A 480 14.53 9.26 -1.45
C GLU A 480 14.17 8.99 0.03
N ASN A 481 14.57 9.88 0.93
CA ASN A 481 14.19 9.87 2.31
C ASN A 481 13.53 11.22 2.68
N PRO A 482 12.20 11.36 2.49
CA PRO A 482 11.49 12.60 2.76
C PRO A 482 11.60 13.10 4.21
N GLU A 483 12.04 12.22 5.12
CA GLU A 483 12.16 12.46 6.55
C GLU A 483 13.59 12.85 6.98
N LYS A 484 14.51 12.95 6.02
CA LYS A 484 15.90 13.32 6.27
C LYS A 484 16.05 14.83 6.49
N ASP A 485 17.11 15.23 7.17
CA ASP A 485 17.64 16.60 7.19
C ASP A 485 16.92 17.65 8.05
N GLY A 486 16.28 17.25 9.16
CA GLY A 486 15.82 18.17 10.23
C GLY A 486 14.75 19.20 9.84
N GLN A 487 14.42 19.28 8.55
CA GLN A 487 13.35 20.04 7.94
C GLN A 487 12.04 19.27 8.00
N ASP A 488 10.94 19.97 7.78
CA ASP A 488 9.64 19.35 7.73
C ASP A 488 9.48 18.51 6.45
N PHE A 489 9.02 17.26 6.58
CA PHE A 489 8.89 16.34 5.44
C PHE A 489 7.93 16.86 4.35
N VAL A 490 7.01 17.77 4.71
CA VAL A 490 6.09 18.44 3.78
C VAL A 490 6.83 19.32 2.79
N GLU A 491 7.99 19.88 3.14
CA GLU A 491 8.81 20.69 2.24
C GLU A 491 9.39 19.86 1.08
N ASN A 492 9.47 18.54 1.24
CA ASN A 492 9.98 17.60 0.23
C ASN A 492 8.89 17.11 -0.75
N LEU A 493 7.67 17.65 -0.69
CA LEU A 493 6.59 17.29 -1.61
C LEU A 493 6.95 17.63 -3.06
N ASN A 494 6.53 16.73 -3.96
CA ASN A 494 6.64 16.94 -5.39
C ASN A 494 5.41 17.74 -5.89
N PRO A 495 5.59 19.00 -6.34
CA PRO A 495 4.48 19.79 -6.88
C PRO A 495 3.91 19.17 -8.16
N ASP A 496 4.72 18.40 -8.89
CA ASP A 496 4.35 17.70 -10.13
C ASP A 496 3.84 16.27 -9.85
N SER A 497 3.51 15.94 -8.59
CA SER A 497 3.00 14.61 -8.20
C SER A 497 1.66 14.24 -8.84
N LEU A 498 0.94 15.21 -9.41
CA LEU A 498 -0.29 15.02 -10.17
C LEU A 498 -0.40 16.09 -11.27
N GLU A 499 -0.47 15.65 -12.52
CA GLU A 499 -0.91 16.45 -13.65
C GLU A 499 -2.27 15.95 -14.14
N ILE A 500 -3.22 16.87 -14.37
CA ILE A 500 -4.56 16.56 -14.89
C ILE A 500 -4.64 17.04 -16.33
N LEU A 501 -5.00 16.13 -17.25
CA LEU A 501 -5.27 16.44 -18.65
C LEU A 501 -6.76 16.35 -18.89
N GLU A 502 -7.36 17.47 -19.26
CA GLU A 502 -8.72 17.55 -19.75
C GLU A 502 -8.70 17.31 -21.27
N HIS A 503 -9.67 16.57 -21.81
CA HIS A 503 -9.85 16.33 -23.27
C HIS A 503 -8.97 15.27 -23.92
N ALA A 504 -8.54 14.23 -23.20
CA ALA A 504 -7.97 13.05 -23.84
C ALA A 504 -9.01 12.35 -24.72
N LYS A 505 -8.56 11.74 -25.82
CA LYS A 505 -9.39 11.00 -26.78
C LYS A 505 -9.07 9.52 -26.72
N LEU A 506 -10.03 8.69 -26.31
CA LEU A 506 -9.81 7.26 -26.11
C LEU A 506 -10.62 6.41 -27.09
N GLU A 507 -10.16 5.20 -27.41
CA GLU A 507 -10.94 4.23 -28.19
C GLU A 507 -12.35 4.04 -27.58
N ARG A 508 -13.40 4.03 -28.41
CA ARG A 508 -14.82 3.92 -27.98
C ARG A 508 -15.08 2.79 -26.99
N ARG A 509 -14.40 1.65 -27.12
CA ARG A 509 -14.57 0.49 -26.25
C ARG A 509 -14.37 0.80 -24.76
N LEU A 510 -13.57 1.82 -24.42
CA LEU A 510 -13.31 2.23 -23.05
C LEU A 510 -14.52 2.88 -22.35
N GLU A 511 -15.62 3.12 -23.06
CA GLU A 511 -16.93 3.45 -22.46
C GLU A 511 -17.44 2.33 -21.53
N LYS A 512 -17.03 1.09 -21.81
CA LYS A 512 -17.33 -0.09 -20.98
C LYS A 512 -16.17 -0.47 -20.06
N ALA A 513 -15.25 0.45 -19.79
CA ALA A 513 -14.19 0.21 -18.82
C ALA A 513 -14.81 0.04 -17.42
N GLU A 514 -14.24 -0.86 -16.64
CA GLU A 514 -14.65 -1.10 -15.26
C GLU A 514 -13.55 -0.60 -14.32
N PRO A 515 -13.91 -0.07 -13.13
CA PRO A 515 -12.93 0.21 -12.10
C PRO A 515 -12.08 -1.03 -11.78
N GLU A 516 -10.84 -0.81 -11.36
CA GLU A 516 -9.85 -1.86 -11.04
C GLU A 516 -9.38 -2.73 -12.22
N VAL A 517 -10.01 -2.65 -13.40
CA VAL A 517 -9.44 -3.20 -14.62
C VAL A 517 -8.41 -2.23 -15.18
N VAL A 518 -7.18 -2.71 -15.33
CA VAL A 518 -6.05 -1.92 -15.82
C VAL A 518 -5.83 -2.19 -17.31
N TYR A 519 -5.73 -1.13 -18.09
CA TYR A 519 -5.48 -1.15 -19.52
C TYR A 519 -4.08 -0.60 -19.80
N GLN A 520 -3.36 -1.21 -20.73
CA GLN A 520 -2.16 -0.58 -21.27
C GLN A 520 -2.56 0.35 -22.41
N PHE A 521 -2.44 1.66 -22.18
CA PHE A 521 -2.53 2.63 -23.27
C PHE A 521 -1.21 2.55 -24.03
N GLU A 522 -1.29 2.12 -25.28
CA GLU A 522 -0.10 1.82 -26.08
C GLU A 522 0.89 2.99 -26.06
N ARG A 523 2.17 2.67 -25.81
CA ARG A 523 3.30 3.62 -25.75
C ARG A 523 3.29 4.63 -24.59
N LEU A 524 2.20 4.75 -23.84
CA LEU A 524 2.07 5.72 -22.74
C LEU A 524 2.33 5.10 -21.37
N GLY A 525 1.59 4.04 -21.03
CA GLY A 525 1.59 3.50 -19.67
C GLY A 525 0.39 2.61 -19.41
N TYR A 526 0.20 2.28 -18.14
CA TYR A 526 -0.95 1.53 -17.65
C TYR A 526 -1.91 2.47 -16.94
N PHE A 527 -3.21 2.29 -17.17
CA PHE A 527 -4.27 3.16 -16.71
C PHE A 527 -5.46 2.35 -16.22
N CYS A 528 -6.11 2.81 -15.16
CA CYS A 528 -7.37 2.25 -14.68
C CYS A 528 -8.45 3.34 -14.60
N LEU A 529 -9.71 2.93 -14.73
CA LEU A 529 -10.83 3.84 -14.49
C LEU A 529 -10.90 4.17 -12.98
N ASP A 530 -11.01 5.45 -12.64
CA ASP A 530 -11.10 5.88 -11.25
C ASP A 530 -12.43 5.43 -10.63
N ALA A 531 -12.35 4.67 -9.53
CA ALA A 531 -13.52 4.08 -8.90
C ALA A 531 -14.46 5.09 -8.21
N LYS A 532 -14.04 6.34 -7.98
CA LYS A 532 -14.79 7.32 -7.18
C LYS A 532 -15.30 8.51 -8.00
N GLU A 533 -14.48 9.03 -8.89
CA GLU A 533 -14.73 10.28 -9.60
C GLU A 533 -15.07 10.07 -11.09
N SER A 534 -14.95 8.85 -11.59
CA SER A 534 -15.38 8.52 -12.94
C SER A 534 -16.90 8.37 -13.02
N THR A 535 -17.48 8.93 -14.08
CA THR A 535 -18.90 8.76 -14.45
C THR A 535 -19.00 8.32 -15.92
N PRO A 536 -20.13 7.76 -16.37
CA PRO A 536 -20.31 7.42 -17.78
C PRO A 536 -20.11 8.61 -18.73
N GLU A 537 -20.54 9.82 -18.33
CA GLU A 537 -20.44 11.05 -19.13
C GLU A 537 -19.05 11.71 -19.04
N LYS A 538 -18.35 11.51 -17.92
CA LYS A 538 -17.01 12.04 -17.68
C LYS A 538 -16.12 10.92 -17.14
N PRO A 539 -15.60 10.05 -18.01
CA PRO A 539 -14.69 9.01 -17.58
C PRO A 539 -13.36 9.61 -17.13
N VAL A 540 -12.85 9.13 -16.00
CA VAL A 540 -11.59 9.57 -15.40
C VAL A 540 -10.64 8.38 -15.32
N PHE A 541 -9.47 8.48 -15.94
CA PHE A 541 -8.45 7.43 -15.89
C PHE A 541 -7.22 7.88 -15.10
N ASN A 542 -6.81 7.03 -14.15
CA ASN A 542 -5.60 7.19 -13.37
C ASN A 542 -4.44 6.47 -14.06
N ARG A 543 -3.31 7.14 -14.30
CA ARG A 543 -2.08 6.46 -14.74
C ARG A 543 -1.53 5.64 -13.59
N THR A 544 -1.74 4.33 -13.60
CA THR A 544 -1.21 3.40 -12.61
C THR A 544 0.32 3.45 -12.58
N VAL A 545 0.98 3.18 -13.70
CA VAL A 545 2.45 3.22 -13.81
C VAL A 545 2.89 3.46 -15.26
N THR A 546 4.03 4.11 -15.45
CA THR A 546 4.66 4.30 -16.76
C THR A 546 5.19 2.97 -17.33
N LEU A 547 5.38 2.87 -18.65
CA LEU A 547 5.91 1.64 -19.28
C LEU A 547 7.36 1.32 -18.86
N ARG A 548 8.12 2.32 -18.42
CA ARG A 548 9.53 2.21 -18.04
C ARG A 548 9.81 3.15 -16.89
N ASP A 549 10.79 2.79 -16.06
CA ASP A 549 11.27 3.64 -14.99
C ASP A 549 11.91 4.93 -15.55
N THR A 550 11.31 6.08 -15.19
CA THR A 550 11.79 7.42 -15.53
C THR A 550 12.73 7.97 -14.47
N TRP A 551 12.58 7.56 -13.21
CA TRP A 551 13.37 8.03 -12.07
C TRP A 551 14.77 7.42 -12.03
N ALA A 552 14.91 6.13 -12.34
CA ALA A 552 16.23 5.50 -12.47
C ALA A 552 17.13 6.23 -13.50
N LYS A 553 16.52 6.77 -14.56
CA LYS A 553 17.24 7.59 -15.56
C LYS A 553 17.62 8.97 -15.04
N LEU A 554 16.74 9.62 -14.28
CA LEU A 554 17.00 10.92 -13.65
C LEU A 554 18.12 10.81 -12.62
N GLU A 555 18.09 9.80 -11.75
CA GLU A 555 19.16 9.54 -10.79
C GLU A 555 20.50 9.27 -11.47
N THR A 556 20.51 8.45 -12.53
CA THR A 556 21.74 8.17 -13.29
C THR A 556 22.29 9.44 -13.94
N ARG A 557 21.42 10.35 -14.41
CA ARG A 557 21.82 11.64 -14.98
C ARG A 557 22.38 12.57 -13.91
N ASN A 558 21.73 12.67 -12.76
CA ASN A 558 22.14 13.53 -11.64
C ASN A 558 23.45 13.03 -11.01
N LYS A 559 23.61 11.71 -10.79
CA LYS A 559 24.86 11.10 -10.30
C LYS A 559 26.04 11.34 -11.26
N ARG A 560 25.79 11.35 -12.58
CA ARG A 560 26.80 11.69 -13.60
C ARG A 560 27.16 13.18 -13.68
N GLN A 561 26.23 14.07 -13.30
CA GLN A 561 26.51 15.50 -13.22
C GLN A 561 27.26 15.85 -11.94
N ALA A 562 26.89 15.24 -10.81
CA ALA A 562 27.56 15.41 -9.51
C ALA A 562 28.99 14.84 -9.45
N THR A 563 29.34 13.89 -10.33
CA THR A 563 30.72 13.38 -10.48
C THR A 563 31.57 14.17 -11.48
N ARG A 564 30.97 15.17 -12.16
CA ARG A 564 31.64 16.06 -13.12
C ARG A 564 31.80 17.49 -12.61
N SER A 565 31.05 17.88 -11.59
CA SER A 565 31.31 19.03 -10.71
C SER A 565 32.28 18.64 -9.62
#